data_AF-A0A933UEK9-F1
#
_entry.id   AF-A0A933UEK9-F1
#
_cell.length_a   1.000
_cell.length_b   1.000
_cell.length_c   1.000
_cell.angle_alpha   90.00
_cell.angle_beta   90.00
_cell.angle_gamma   90.00
#
_symmetry.space_group_name_H-M   'P 1'
#
loop_
_entity.id
_entity.type
_entity.pdbx_description
1 polymer ?
#
loop_
_entity_poly.entity_id
_entity_poly.type
_entity_poly.pdbx_seq_one_letter_code
_entity_poly.pdbx_strand_id
1 'polypeptide(L)' 'MKVPDVLDHATSEIASGSKLGIDATKKLPGEGFKRPWPPLIKMSEEVRRKIDALVRA' A
#
# COMPACT_ATOMS: atom_id res chain seq x y z
N MET A 1 -13.53 -8.80 18.47
CA MET A 1 -13.78 -10.03 17.68
C MET A 1 -14.66 -9.65 16.49
N LYS A 2 -14.26 -9.98 15.27
CA LYS A 2 -15.07 -9.73 14.06
C LYS A 2 -15.35 -11.07 13.40
N VAL A 3 -16.47 -11.15 12.69
CA VAL A 3 -16.81 -12.33 11.90
C VAL A 3 -15.96 -12.30 10.60
N PRO A 4 -15.07 -13.28 10.39
CA PRO A 4 -14.38 -13.53 9.13
C PRO A 4 -15.30 -14.32 8.18
N ASP A 5 -14.82 -14.63 6.97
CA ASP A 5 -15.56 -15.55 6.11
C ASP A 5 -15.68 -16.94 6.77
N VAL A 6 -16.81 -17.62 6.58
CA VAL A 6 -17.05 -18.93 7.22
C VAL A 6 -16.13 -20.03 6.68
N LEU A 7 -15.54 -19.82 5.50
CA LEU A 7 -14.56 -20.71 4.88
C LEU A 7 -13.11 -20.26 5.12
N ASP A 8 -12.88 -19.29 6.02
CA ASP A 8 -11.54 -18.82 6.38
C ASP A 8 -10.85 -19.77 7.37
N HIS A 9 -10.03 -20.67 6.83
CA HIS A 9 -9.23 -21.65 7.57
C HIS A 9 -8.01 -21.03 8.29
N ALA A 10 -7.71 -19.74 8.06
CA ALA A 10 -6.64 -19.06 8.77
C ALA A 10 -7.08 -18.60 10.17
N THR A 11 -8.36 -18.75 10.51
CA THR A 11 -8.92 -18.40 11.82
C THR A 11 -8.73 -19.54 12.82
N SER A 12 -8.44 -19.18 14.08
CA SER A 12 -8.27 -20.17 15.16
C SER A 12 -9.58 -20.77 15.64
N GLU A 13 -10.70 -20.07 15.40
CA GLU A 13 -12.05 -20.45 15.81
C GLU A 13 -13.04 -20.09 14.71
N ILE A 14 -14.05 -20.94 14.50
CA ILE A 14 -15.06 -20.74 13.45
C ILE A 14 -15.81 -19.43 13.68
N ALA A 15 -16.00 -18.65 12.61
CA ALA A 15 -16.69 -17.37 12.63
C ALA A 15 -16.11 -16.32 13.61
N SER A 16 -14.87 -16.54 14.07
CA SER A 16 -14.17 -15.70 15.04
C SER A 16 -12.80 -15.31 14.50
N GLY A 17 -12.60 -14.02 14.25
CA GLY A 17 -11.35 -13.52 13.73
C GLY A 17 -11.04 -12.08 14.13
N SER A 18 -9.87 -11.63 13.70
CA SER A 18 -9.46 -10.24 13.76
C SER A 18 -9.54 -9.60 12.36
N LYS A 19 -9.41 -8.27 12.29
CA LYS A 19 -9.15 -7.58 11.03
C LYS A 19 -7.95 -6.67 11.27
N LEU A 20 -6.98 -6.73 10.37
CA LEU A 20 -5.79 -5.90 10.40
C LEU A 20 -5.98 -4.71 9.45
N GLY A 21 -5.84 -3.50 9.96
CA GLY A 21 -5.72 -2.29 9.15
C GLY A 21 -4.25 -1.92 9.02
N ILE A 22 -3.75 -1.79 7.79
CA ILE A 22 -2.41 -1.29 7.52
C ILE A 22 -2.55 0.07 6.85
N ASP A 23 -2.06 1.11 7.51
CA ASP A 23 -1.99 2.45 6.93
C ASP A 23 -0.63 2.69 6.28
N ALA A 24 -0.55 2.37 4.99
CA ALA A 24 0.63 2.53 4.15
C ALA A 24 0.70 3.90 3.44
N THR A 25 -0.03 4.91 3.92
CA THR A 25 0.02 6.26 3.35
C THR A 25 1.29 7.01 3.77
N LYS A 26 1.65 8.02 2.96
CA LYS A 26 2.65 9.01 3.33
C LYS A 26 2.15 9.76 4.57
N LYS A 27 2.90 9.67 5.67
CA LYS A 27 2.54 10.30 6.94
C LYS A 27 2.64 11.82 6.86
N LEU A 28 1.63 12.50 7.37
CA LEU A 28 1.59 13.95 7.49
C LEU A 28 2.30 14.41 8.78
N PRO A 29 2.77 15.68 8.84
CA PRO A 29 3.39 16.22 10.05
C PRO A 29 2.48 16.15 11.30
N GLY A 30 1.16 16.24 11.11
CA GLY A 30 0.17 16.17 12.18
C GLY A 30 0.00 14.79 12.82
N GLU A 31 0.56 13.73 12.24
CA GLU A 31 0.47 12.35 12.76
C GLU A 31 1.56 12.03 13.81
N GLY A 32 2.32 13.04 14.26
CA GLY A 32 3.36 12.89 15.29
C GLY A 32 4.73 12.48 14.75
N PHE A 33 4.92 12.44 13.43
CA PHE A 33 6.19 12.13 12.79
C PHE A 33 7.08 13.37 12.67
N LYS A 34 8.26 13.33 13.31
CA LYS A 34 9.23 14.44 13.30
C LYS A 34 10.11 14.50 12.05
N ARG A 35 10.25 13.38 11.33
CA ARG A 35 11.10 13.28 10.13
C ARG A 35 10.28 13.56 8.88
N PRO A 36 10.77 14.37 7.92
CA PRO A 36 10.12 14.53 6.63
C PRO A 36 10.09 13.20 5.88
N TRP A 37 9.00 12.95 5.19
CA TRP A 37 8.87 11.78 4.33
C TRP A 37 9.75 11.92 3.09
N PRO A 38 10.46 10.85 2.66
CA PRO A 38 11.34 10.92 1.50
C PRO A 38 10.55 11.23 0.21
N PRO A 39 11.15 11.93 -0.76
CA PRO A 39 10.54 12.08 -2.07
C PRO A 39 10.47 10.72 -2.79
N LEU A 40 9.45 10.54 -3.63
CA LEU A 40 9.37 9.38 -4.50
C LEU A 40 10.46 9.47 -5.57
N ILE A 41 11.10 8.33 -5.86
CA ILE A 41 11.97 8.20 -7.02
C ILE A 41 11.10 8.33 -8.28
N LYS A 42 11.51 9.21 -9.20
CA LYS A 42 10.82 9.44 -10.46
C LYS A 42 11.80 9.20 -11.61
N MET A 43 11.31 8.55 -12.66
CA MET A 43 12.05 8.44 -13.91
C MET A 43 12.10 9.81 -14.59
N SER A 44 13.20 10.11 -15.30
CA SER A 44 13.25 11.32 -16.11
C SER A 44 12.24 11.26 -17.24
N GLU A 45 11.70 12.43 -17.59
CA GLU A 45 10.67 12.52 -18.62
C GLU A 45 11.18 12.16 -20.01
N GLU A 46 12.47 12.39 -20.29
CA GLU A 46 13.14 11.96 -21.52
C GLU A 46 13.13 10.42 -21.66
N VAL A 47 13.58 9.72 -20.61
CA VAL A 47 13.60 8.25 -20.62
C VAL A 47 12.18 7.70 -20.74
N ARG A 48 11.22 8.32 -20.06
CA ARG A 48 9.81 7.95 -20.16
C ARG A 48 9.30 8.01 -21.60
N ARG A 49 9.52 9.14 -22.29
CA ARG A 49 9.09 9.33 -23.68
C ARG A 49 9.75 8.32 -24.61
N LYS A 50 11.05 8.04 -24.41
CA LYS A 50 11.77 7.05 -25.22
C LYS A 50 11.14 5.66 -25.10
N ILE A 51 10.85 5.20 -23.88
CA ILE A 51 10.25 3.88 -23.66
C ILE A 51 8.78 3.85 -24.13
N ASP A 52 8.01 4.91 -23.89
CA ASP A 52 6.62 5.00 -24.36
C ASP A 52 6.54 4.88 -25.90
N ALA A 53 7.48 5.49 -26.63
CA ALA A 53 7.55 5.38 -28.10
C ALA A 53 7.93 3.97 -28.58
N LEU A 54 8.75 3.22 -27.82
CA LEU A 54 9.17 1.86 -28.16
C LEU A 54 8.11 0.81 -27.84
N VAL A 55 7.30 1.02 -26.78
CA VAL A 55 6.31 0.04 -26.30
C VAL A 55 4.94 0.20 -26.97
N ARG A 56 4.65 1.38 -27.53
CA ARG A 56 3.35 1.69 -28.17
C ARG A 56 3.38 1.67 -29.69
N ALA A 57 4.51 1.31 -30.29
CA ALA A 57 4.64 1.02 -31.72
C ALA A 57 4.23 -0.43 -32.00
#